data_AF-A0A0F9M162-F1
#
_entry.id   AF-A0A0F9M162-F1
#
_cell.length_a   1.000
_cell.length_b   1.000
_cell.length_c   1.000
_cell.angle_alpha   90.00
_cell.angle_beta   90.00
_cell.angle_gamma   90.00
#
_symmetry.space_group_name_H-M   'P 1'
#
loop_
_entity.id
_entity.type
_entity.pdbx_description
1 polymer ?
#
loop_
_entity_poly.entity_id
_entity_poly.type
_entity_poly.pdbx_seq_one_letter_code
_entity_poly.pdbx_strand_id
1 'polypeptide(L)'
;MTDTAPLTTERPVLHPRQVADLRQLKAEREAQLSAPPHIRNQIQDVGAIVKEIRDIDGTLDKQAPRPISADQMDEAVKLEATLRESWLKGMPTQAEMRRNPPGAVDKHRKWEKLTKSNVLLWKGLRRRLHASGVSDYGLNDESDVSNVEKFRPRGGGGELNLNPAQIEGKIIELPPVGAGQAVVFNDADIERLTKIDPEIAASLGTLPNDTRRRILDLLHGDTTTDTTEEPKPSKRAKGKGWTPERRRAQSERMKTRHAKQAGDPRTVGESYVED
;
A
#
# COMPACT_ATOMS: atom_id res chain seq x y z
N MET A 1 -21.25 -9.56 37.34
CA MET A 1 -21.95 -8.96 36.18
C MET A 1 -20.88 -8.67 35.13
N THR A 2 -20.79 -9.49 34.09
CA THR A 2 -19.85 -9.25 32.99
C THR A 2 -20.35 -8.04 32.21
N ASP A 3 -19.58 -6.97 32.22
CA ASP A 3 -19.90 -5.71 31.55
C ASP A 3 -19.71 -5.88 30.04
N THR A 4 -20.69 -6.51 29.40
CA THR A 4 -20.67 -6.80 27.97
C THR A 4 -20.98 -5.52 27.20
N ALA A 5 -19.93 -4.85 26.71
CA ALA A 5 -20.08 -3.61 25.95
C ALA A 5 -20.92 -3.86 24.67
N PRO A 6 -21.93 -3.02 24.37
CA PRO A 6 -22.81 -3.20 23.23
C PRO A 6 -22.02 -3.29 21.92
N LEU A 7 -22.45 -4.12 20.97
CA LEU A 7 -21.76 -4.33 19.68
C LEU A 7 -21.64 -3.04 18.86
N THR A 8 -22.61 -2.14 18.98
CA THR A 8 -22.71 -0.88 18.25
C THR A 8 -22.38 0.31 19.15
N THR A 9 -21.11 0.60 19.34
CA THR A 9 -20.67 1.86 19.95
C THR A 9 -20.41 2.89 18.87
N GLU A 10 -21.18 3.99 18.85
CA GLU A 10 -20.95 5.14 17.95
C GLU A 10 -19.66 5.91 18.29
N ARG A 11 -19.06 5.65 19.45
CA ARG A 11 -17.85 6.33 19.89
C ARG A 11 -16.65 5.89 19.06
N PRO A 12 -15.83 6.83 18.56
CA PRO A 12 -14.62 6.50 17.82
C PRO A 12 -13.62 5.82 18.75
N VAL A 13 -13.23 4.62 18.37
CA VAL A 13 -12.24 3.78 19.07
C VAL A 13 -10.87 4.03 18.46
N LEU A 14 -9.78 4.01 19.23
CA LEU A 14 -8.42 4.19 18.72
C LEU A 14 -8.01 3.10 17.74
N HIS A 15 -7.13 3.46 16.81
CA HIS A 15 -6.51 2.51 15.90
C HIS A 15 -5.53 1.60 16.66
N PRO A 16 -5.36 0.31 16.29
CA PRO A 16 -4.39 -0.59 16.94
C PRO A 16 -2.99 0.01 17.09
N ARG A 17 -2.45 0.60 16.01
CA ARG A 17 -1.19 1.34 16.04
C ARG A 17 -1.15 2.46 17.08
N GLN A 18 -2.20 3.28 17.19
CA GLN A 18 -2.27 4.35 18.18
C GLN A 18 -2.28 3.80 19.62
N VAL A 19 -2.93 2.66 19.83
CA VAL A 19 -2.93 1.96 21.12
C VAL A 19 -1.53 1.45 21.45
N ALA A 20 -0.82 0.87 20.46
CA ALA A 20 0.56 0.43 20.63
C ALA A 20 1.50 1.60 20.94
N ASP A 21 1.40 2.70 20.18
CA ASP A 21 2.20 3.91 20.38
C ASP A 21 1.97 4.51 21.78
N LEU A 22 0.71 4.59 22.24
CA LEU A 22 0.39 5.09 23.60
C LEU A 22 0.90 4.16 24.71
N ARG A 23 0.82 2.84 24.51
CA ARG A 23 1.37 1.87 25.47
C ARG A 23 2.90 1.93 25.55
N GLN A 24 3.55 2.11 24.40
CA GLN A 24 4.99 2.32 24.36
C GLN A 24 5.38 3.62 25.07
N LEU A 25 4.70 4.73 24.77
CA LEU A 25 4.94 6.02 25.41
C LEU A 25 4.75 5.93 26.93
N LYS A 26 3.69 5.25 27.39
CA LYS A 26 3.49 4.97 28.81
C LYS A 26 4.67 4.22 29.41
N ALA A 27 5.12 3.13 28.78
CA ALA A 27 6.25 2.33 29.27
C ALA A 27 7.54 3.16 29.34
N GLU A 28 7.78 4.03 28.36
CA GLU A 28 8.93 4.95 28.37
C GLU A 28 8.87 5.94 29.55
N ARG A 29 7.70 6.51 29.83
CA ARG A 29 7.48 7.43 30.96
C ARG A 29 7.58 6.71 32.31
N GLU A 30 7.06 5.51 32.43
CA GLU A 30 7.23 4.67 33.62
C GLU A 30 8.70 4.28 33.85
N ALA A 31 9.44 3.98 32.77
CA ALA A 31 10.87 3.70 32.86
C ALA A 31 11.68 4.93 33.33
N GLN A 32 11.29 6.15 32.92
CA GLN A 32 11.89 7.39 33.42
C GLN A 32 11.64 7.58 34.93
N LEU A 33 10.45 7.24 35.43
CA LEU A 33 10.14 7.29 36.86
C LEU A 33 10.85 6.22 37.67
N SER A 34 11.09 5.05 37.07
CA SER A 34 11.81 3.91 37.64
C SER A 34 13.34 4.04 37.54
N ALA A 35 13.84 5.12 36.91
CA ALA A 35 15.27 5.32 36.73
C ALA A 35 16.02 5.43 38.08
N PRO A 36 17.28 4.99 38.15
CA PRO A 36 18.10 5.10 39.35
C PRO A 36 18.17 6.52 39.93
N PRO A 37 18.35 6.70 41.25
CA PRO A 37 18.25 8.00 41.93
C PRO A 37 19.09 9.12 41.33
N HIS A 38 20.28 8.80 40.81
CA HIS A 38 21.19 9.77 40.20
C HIS A 38 20.69 10.34 38.86
N ILE A 39 19.81 9.62 38.15
CA ILE A 39 19.14 10.07 36.93
C ILE A 39 17.80 10.73 37.29
N ARG A 40 17.06 10.13 38.22
CA ARG A 40 15.75 10.63 38.66
C ARG A 40 15.83 12.03 39.27
N ASN A 41 16.89 12.35 40.03
CA ASN A 41 17.09 13.68 40.62
C ASN A 41 17.44 14.75 39.58
N GLN A 42 17.76 14.38 38.34
CA GLN A 42 17.99 15.29 37.22
C GLN A 42 16.69 15.60 36.46
N ILE A 43 15.62 14.83 36.71
CA ILE A 43 14.31 15.05 36.11
C ILE A 43 13.63 16.19 36.89
N GLN A 44 13.58 17.37 36.27
CA GLN A 44 13.02 18.57 36.89
C GLN A 44 11.49 18.47 37.09
N ASP A 45 10.79 17.71 36.25
CA ASP A 45 9.32 17.69 36.24
C ASP A 45 8.73 16.28 36.37
N VAL A 46 8.96 15.66 37.53
CA VAL A 46 8.35 14.36 37.89
C VAL A 46 6.82 14.46 37.92
N GLY A 47 6.27 15.62 38.30
CA GLY A 47 4.83 15.86 38.37
C GLY A 47 4.15 15.80 37.00
N ALA A 48 4.76 16.42 35.98
CA ALA A 48 4.26 16.35 34.61
C ALA A 48 4.27 14.92 34.06
N ILE A 49 5.33 14.14 34.32
CA ILE A 49 5.40 12.74 33.85
C ILE A 49 4.27 11.89 34.46
N VAL A 50 3.98 12.05 35.75
CA VAL A 50 2.87 11.34 36.40
C VAL A 50 1.51 11.76 35.81
N LYS A 51 1.35 13.06 35.52
CA LYS A 51 0.14 13.56 34.86
C LYS A 51 -0.01 13.00 33.46
N GLU A 52 1.06 12.96 32.67
CA GLU A 52 1.07 12.36 31.33
C GLU A 52 0.65 10.89 31.36
N ILE A 53 1.20 10.09 32.29
CA ILE A 53 0.80 8.68 32.46
C ILE A 53 -0.69 8.57 32.75
N ARG A 54 -1.21 9.41 33.66
CA ARG A 54 -2.64 9.42 34.01
C ARG A 54 -3.53 9.81 32.82
N ASP A 55 -3.09 10.76 32.00
CA ASP A 55 -3.82 11.19 30.81
C ASP A 55 -3.80 10.12 29.72
N ILE A 56 -2.67 9.42 29.55
CA ILE A 56 -2.55 8.26 28.65
C ILE A 56 -3.47 7.13 29.11
N ASP A 57 -3.47 6.79 30.40
CA ASP A 57 -4.35 5.76 30.96
C ASP A 57 -5.82 6.13 30.78
N GLY A 58 -6.18 7.38 31.08
CA GLY A 58 -7.53 7.89 30.83
C GLY A 58 -7.94 7.83 29.37
N THR A 59 -6.99 7.99 28.43
CA THR A 59 -7.24 7.87 26.99
C THR A 59 -7.42 6.41 26.58
N LEU A 60 -6.54 5.53 27.04
CA LEU A 60 -6.62 4.09 26.78
C LEU A 60 -7.91 3.49 27.34
N ASP A 61 -8.32 3.83 28.56
CA ASP A 61 -9.54 3.31 29.18
C ASP A 61 -10.82 3.71 28.44
N LYS A 62 -10.84 4.95 27.92
CA LYS A 62 -12.00 5.53 27.23
C LYS A 62 -12.09 5.10 25.77
N GLN A 63 -10.96 4.98 25.08
CA GLN A 63 -10.94 4.88 23.62
C GLN A 63 -10.27 3.60 23.09
N ALA A 64 -9.60 2.78 23.90
CA ALA A 64 -9.04 1.52 23.40
C ALA A 64 -10.17 0.55 22.99
N PRO A 65 -9.97 -0.21 21.88
CA PRO A 65 -10.92 -1.23 21.46
C PRO A 65 -11.04 -2.31 22.51
N ARG A 66 -12.26 -2.48 23.06
CA ARG A 66 -12.56 -3.60 23.95
C ARG A 66 -12.83 -4.86 23.11
N PRO A 67 -12.22 -6.00 23.45
CA PRO A 67 -12.49 -7.26 22.76
C PRO A 67 -13.97 -7.62 22.90
N ILE A 68 -14.52 -8.13 21.81
CA ILE A 68 -15.85 -8.74 21.74
C ILE A 68 -15.79 -10.10 22.45
N SER A 69 -16.82 -10.40 23.26
CA SER A 69 -16.96 -11.70 23.92
C SER A 69 -17.20 -12.81 22.90
N ALA A 70 -16.87 -14.05 23.25
CA ALA A 70 -17.06 -15.20 22.37
C ALA A 70 -18.53 -15.36 21.94
N ASP A 71 -19.47 -15.11 22.86
CA ASP A 71 -20.92 -15.25 22.61
C ASP A 71 -21.46 -14.26 21.57
N GLN A 72 -20.80 -13.11 21.40
CA GLN A 72 -21.21 -12.06 20.47
C GLN A 72 -20.41 -12.07 19.16
N MET A 73 -19.45 -12.99 19.01
CA MET A 73 -18.52 -13.01 17.89
C MET A 73 -19.22 -13.22 16.55
N ASP A 74 -20.10 -14.22 16.47
CA ASP A 74 -20.80 -14.55 15.23
C ASP A 74 -21.73 -13.42 14.77
N GLU A 75 -22.39 -12.75 15.72
CA GLU A 75 -23.23 -11.59 15.45
C GLU A 75 -22.39 -10.41 14.95
N ALA A 76 -21.24 -10.16 15.59
CA ALA A 76 -20.31 -9.12 15.19
C ALA A 76 -19.79 -9.34 13.75
N VAL A 77 -19.41 -10.55 13.39
CA VAL A 77 -18.93 -10.89 12.03
C VAL A 77 -20.04 -10.70 10.99
N LYS A 78 -21.26 -11.13 11.28
CA LYS A 78 -22.42 -10.92 10.39
C LYS A 78 -22.74 -9.43 10.20
N LEU A 79 -22.68 -8.66 11.28
CA LEU A 79 -22.93 -7.22 11.25
C LEU A 79 -21.83 -6.49 10.48
N GLU A 80 -20.56 -6.90 10.63
CA GLU A 80 -19.43 -6.38 9.82
C GLU A 80 -19.68 -6.55 8.33
N ALA A 81 -20.07 -7.77 7.91
CA ALA A 81 -20.34 -8.09 6.52
C ALA A 81 -21.51 -7.27 5.97
N THR A 82 -22.60 -7.18 6.74
CA THR A 82 -23.80 -6.42 6.38
C THR A 82 -23.49 -4.93 6.21
N LEU A 83 -22.76 -4.34 7.17
CA LEU A 83 -22.34 -2.94 7.07
C LEU A 83 -21.46 -2.72 5.86
N ARG A 84 -20.50 -3.63 5.62
CA ARG A 84 -19.60 -3.59 4.46
C ARG A 84 -20.38 -3.55 3.15
N GLU A 85 -21.31 -4.46 2.95
CA GLU A 85 -22.16 -4.48 1.76
C GLU A 85 -23.03 -3.22 1.64
N SER A 86 -23.47 -2.64 2.75
CA SER A 86 -24.29 -1.43 2.75
C SER A 86 -23.55 -0.22 2.18
N TRP A 87 -22.30 0.02 2.60
CA TRP A 87 -21.55 1.21 2.18
C TRP A 87 -20.79 1.00 0.87
N LEU A 88 -20.61 -0.24 0.40
CA LEU A 88 -20.09 -0.49 -0.95
C LEU A 88 -21.04 -0.02 -2.04
N LYS A 89 -22.35 0.01 -1.76
CA LYS A 89 -23.37 0.50 -2.71
C LYS A 89 -23.15 1.98 -2.99
N GLY A 90 -22.93 2.31 -4.26
CA GLY A 90 -22.71 3.68 -4.71
C GLY A 90 -21.31 4.23 -4.41
N MET A 91 -20.38 3.41 -3.90
CA MET A 91 -18.98 3.81 -3.71
C MET A 91 -18.34 4.08 -5.08
N PRO A 92 -17.67 5.23 -5.29
CA PRO A 92 -16.95 5.49 -6.53
C PRO A 92 -15.86 4.44 -6.79
N THR A 93 -15.67 4.04 -8.04
CA THR A 93 -14.66 3.03 -8.39
C THR A 93 -13.24 3.59 -8.31
N GLN A 94 -12.25 2.70 -8.28
CA GLN A 94 -10.84 3.12 -8.33
C GLN A 94 -10.54 3.86 -9.64
N ALA A 95 -11.16 3.46 -10.76
CA ALA A 95 -10.98 4.14 -12.03
C ALA A 95 -11.54 5.57 -12.00
N GLU A 96 -12.75 5.76 -11.44
CA GLU A 96 -13.36 7.08 -11.26
C GLU A 96 -12.50 7.99 -10.37
N MET A 97 -12.03 7.49 -9.22
CA MET A 97 -11.20 8.28 -8.31
C MET A 97 -9.83 8.64 -8.92
N ARG A 98 -9.26 7.78 -9.77
CA ARG A 98 -7.95 8.03 -10.41
C ARG A 98 -8.04 8.95 -11.62
N ARG A 99 -9.07 8.79 -12.45
CA ARG A 99 -9.24 9.56 -13.70
C ARG A 99 -9.99 10.88 -13.47
N ASN A 100 -10.76 10.95 -12.39
CA ASN A 100 -11.60 12.08 -12.03
C ASN A 100 -12.47 12.57 -13.21
N PRO A 101 -13.40 11.74 -13.73
CA PRO A 101 -14.36 12.20 -14.70
C PRO A 101 -15.31 13.25 -14.09
N PRO A 102 -15.93 14.11 -14.94
CA PRO A 102 -16.95 15.05 -14.51
C PRO A 102 -18.03 14.37 -13.64
N GLY A 103 -18.28 14.95 -12.47
CA GLY A 103 -19.25 14.41 -11.49
C GLY A 103 -18.71 13.35 -10.52
N ALA A 104 -17.45 12.88 -10.66
CA ALA A 104 -16.86 11.90 -9.73
C ALA A 104 -16.74 12.46 -8.30
N VAL A 105 -16.33 13.72 -8.16
CA VAL A 105 -16.22 14.40 -6.86
C VAL A 105 -17.59 14.50 -6.19
N ASP A 106 -18.64 14.85 -6.91
CA ASP A 106 -19.99 14.98 -6.36
C ASP A 106 -20.56 13.62 -5.97
N LYS A 107 -20.34 12.59 -6.81
CA LYS A 107 -20.67 11.20 -6.49
C LYS A 107 -19.97 10.76 -5.20
N HIS A 108 -18.67 11.06 -5.06
CA HIS A 108 -17.91 10.73 -3.86
C HIS A 108 -18.44 11.45 -2.61
N ARG A 109 -18.67 12.77 -2.68
CA ARG A 109 -19.23 13.55 -1.57
C ARG A 109 -20.61 13.06 -1.16
N LYS A 110 -21.48 12.75 -2.12
CA LYS A 110 -22.82 12.22 -1.85
C LYS A 110 -22.74 10.86 -1.15
N TRP A 111 -21.89 9.97 -1.66
CA TRP A 111 -21.63 8.67 -1.06
C TRP A 111 -21.10 8.81 0.38
N GLU A 112 -20.11 9.66 0.60
CA GLU A 112 -19.51 9.89 1.92
C GLU A 112 -20.56 10.39 2.90
N LYS A 113 -21.37 11.39 2.52
CA LYS A 113 -22.43 11.94 3.37
C LYS A 113 -23.46 10.88 3.79
N LEU A 114 -23.83 9.98 2.88
CA LEU A 114 -24.84 8.94 3.13
C LEU A 114 -24.29 7.77 3.96
N THR A 115 -23.01 7.44 3.80
CA THR A 115 -22.43 6.21 4.37
C THR A 115 -21.54 6.44 5.58
N LYS A 116 -21.21 7.69 5.92
CA LYS A 116 -20.27 8.05 7.01
C LYS A 116 -20.56 7.33 8.33
N SER A 117 -21.82 7.30 8.77
CA SER A 117 -22.22 6.61 10.01
C SER A 117 -21.94 5.11 9.96
N ASN A 118 -22.36 4.45 8.88
CA ASN A 118 -22.15 3.01 8.67
C ASN A 118 -20.66 2.68 8.58
N VAL A 119 -19.88 3.51 7.91
CA VAL A 119 -18.41 3.37 7.81
C VAL A 119 -17.75 3.53 9.18
N LEU A 120 -18.18 4.48 10.00
CA LEU A 120 -17.64 4.66 11.35
C LEU A 120 -17.95 3.47 12.27
N LEU A 121 -19.19 2.98 12.23
CA LEU A 121 -19.59 1.76 12.97
C LEU A 121 -18.77 0.56 12.51
N TRP A 122 -18.63 0.38 11.20
CA TRP A 122 -17.83 -0.69 10.60
C TRP A 122 -16.36 -0.60 11.05
N LYS A 123 -15.75 0.59 11.03
CA LYS A 123 -14.37 0.79 11.51
C LYS A 123 -14.21 0.44 12.99
N GLY A 124 -15.15 0.86 13.83
CA GLY A 124 -15.14 0.56 15.26
C GLY A 124 -15.24 -0.94 15.53
N LEU A 125 -16.20 -1.61 14.89
CA LEU A 125 -16.41 -3.05 15.01
C LEU A 125 -15.18 -3.83 14.57
N ARG A 126 -14.56 -3.43 13.45
CA ARG A 126 -13.38 -4.10 12.91
C ARG A 126 -12.15 -3.96 13.81
N ARG A 127 -11.99 -2.81 14.49
CA ARG A 127 -10.94 -2.61 15.50
C ARG A 127 -11.17 -3.49 16.74
N ARG A 128 -12.44 -3.70 17.14
CA ARG A 128 -12.80 -4.60 18.25
C ARG A 128 -12.61 -6.07 17.90
N LEU A 129 -13.00 -6.49 16.69
CA LEU A 129 -12.75 -7.85 16.17
C LEU A 129 -11.25 -8.16 16.15
N HIS A 130 -10.43 -7.20 15.70
CA HIS A 130 -8.98 -7.31 15.76
C HIS A 130 -8.47 -7.44 17.21
N ALA A 131 -8.99 -6.66 18.15
CA ALA A 131 -8.64 -6.76 19.57
C ALA A 131 -9.02 -8.13 20.19
N SER A 132 -10.04 -8.81 19.65
CA SER A 132 -10.40 -10.18 20.04
C SER A 132 -9.53 -11.27 19.39
N GLY A 133 -8.54 -10.91 18.57
CA GLY A 133 -7.69 -11.88 17.88
C GLY A 133 -8.31 -12.47 16.60
N VAL A 134 -9.49 -12.00 16.19
CA VAL A 134 -10.10 -12.36 14.91
C VAL A 134 -9.56 -11.42 13.84
N SER A 135 -8.38 -11.74 13.31
CA SER A 135 -7.83 -11.07 12.14
C SER A 135 -8.18 -11.88 10.89
N ASP A 136 -9.32 -11.57 10.27
CA ASP A 136 -9.44 -11.87 8.84
C ASP A 136 -8.30 -11.11 8.14
N TYR A 137 -7.63 -11.78 7.21
CA TYR A 137 -6.65 -11.24 6.25
C TYR A 137 -5.16 -11.28 6.56
N GLY A 138 -4.66 -11.98 7.59
CA GLY A 138 -3.20 -12.20 7.75
C GLY A 138 -2.38 -10.92 7.52
N LEU A 139 -2.94 -9.79 7.97
CA LEU A 139 -2.40 -8.47 7.69
C LEU A 139 -1.14 -8.34 8.53
N ASN A 140 0.01 -8.48 7.87
CA ASN A 140 1.30 -8.21 8.49
C ASN A 140 1.43 -6.75 8.98
N ASP A 141 0.53 -5.86 8.55
CA ASP A 141 0.52 -4.45 8.93
C ASP A 141 -0.75 -4.09 9.73
N GLU A 142 -0.54 -3.77 11.01
CA GLU A 142 -1.57 -3.27 11.92
C GLU A 142 -2.20 -1.97 11.43
N SER A 143 -1.58 -1.24 10.47
CA SER A 143 -2.08 0.02 9.92
C SER A 143 -3.35 -0.14 9.07
N ASP A 144 -3.62 -1.33 8.52
CA ASP A 144 -4.67 -1.55 7.50
C ASP A 144 -5.94 -2.23 8.01
N VAL A 145 -6.06 -2.42 9.32
CA VAL A 145 -7.20 -3.11 9.96
C VAL A 145 -8.53 -2.51 9.55
N SER A 146 -8.63 -1.17 9.60
CA SER A 146 -9.86 -0.41 9.36
C SER A 146 -9.84 0.47 8.09
N ASN A 147 -8.96 0.13 7.14
CA ASN A 147 -8.87 0.82 5.85
C ASN A 147 -10.06 0.45 4.93
N VAL A 148 -10.82 1.45 4.49
CA VAL A 148 -12.02 1.28 3.62
C VAL A 148 -11.61 1.11 2.15
N GLU A 149 -10.50 1.72 1.74
CA GLU A 149 -10.05 1.77 0.34
C GLU A 149 -9.72 0.38 -0.22
N LYS A 150 -9.36 -0.58 0.65
CA LYS A 150 -9.08 -1.96 0.25
C LYS A 150 -10.28 -2.67 -0.39
N PHE A 151 -11.49 -2.21 -0.10
CA PHE A 151 -12.72 -2.76 -0.68
C PHE A 151 -13.29 -1.93 -1.82
N ARG A 152 -12.63 -0.82 -2.21
CA ARG A 152 -13.11 0.02 -3.31
C ARG A 152 -13.17 -0.80 -4.60
N PRO A 153 -14.32 -0.85 -5.31
CA PRO A 153 -14.44 -1.59 -6.56
C PRO A 153 -13.44 -1.07 -7.60
N ARG A 154 -12.77 -1.97 -8.32
CA ARG A 154 -11.79 -1.59 -9.36
C ARG A 154 -12.47 -0.99 -10.59
N GLY A 155 -13.61 -1.54 -10.96
CA GLY A 155 -14.56 -0.99 -11.93
C GLY A 155 -15.90 -1.76 -11.89
N GLY A 156 -16.85 -1.44 -12.76
CA GLY A 156 -18.12 -2.18 -12.82
C GLY A 156 -19.35 -1.40 -13.31
N GLY A 157 -20.51 -2.05 -13.24
CA GLY A 157 -21.80 -1.45 -13.61
C GLY A 157 -22.15 -0.26 -12.70
N GLY A 158 -22.31 0.93 -13.29
CA GLY A 158 -22.52 2.18 -12.56
C GLY A 158 -21.30 3.11 -12.52
N GLU A 159 -20.25 2.80 -13.28
CA GLU A 159 -19.17 3.75 -13.57
C GLU A 159 -19.67 4.93 -14.40
N LEU A 160 -19.21 6.12 -14.04
CA LEU A 160 -19.33 7.32 -14.83
C LEU A 160 -18.55 7.13 -16.14
N ASN A 161 -19.02 7.81 -17.19
CA ASN A 161 -18.27 7.86 -18.42
C ASN A 161 -16.89 8.48 -18.14
N LEU A 162 -15.84 7.69 -18.36
CA LEU A 162 -14.46 8.10 -18.13
C LEU A 162 -13.96 9.06 -19.22
N ASN A 163 -14.77 9.37 -20.23
CA ASN A 163 -14.47 10.35 -21.27
C ASN A 163 -15.53 11.46 -21.25
N PRO A 164 -15.16 12.76 -21.07
CA PRO A 164 -13.81 13.31 -20.92
C PRO A 164 -13.34 13.30 -19.45
N ALA A 165 -12.33 12.50 -19.10
CA ALA A 165 -11.71 12.55 -17.77
C ALA A 165 -10.68 13.68 -17.66
N GLN A 166 -10.53 14.26 -16.46
CA GLN A 166 -9.49 15.26 -16.20
C GLN A 166 -8.08 14.66 -16.26
N ILE A 167 -7.92 13.41 -15.81
CA ILE A 167 -6.65 12.68 -15.89
C ILE A 167 -6.82 11.58 -16.93
N GLU A 168 -6.20 11.80 -18.10
CA GLU A 168 -6.17 10.82 -19.17
C GLU A 168 -5.47 9.54 -18.71
N GLY A 169 -6.13 8.41 -18.92
CA GLY A 169 -5.48 7.11 -18.72
C GLY A 169 -4.40 6.91 -19.78
N LYS A 170 -3.28 6.27 -19.42
CA LYS A 170 -2.38 5.70 -20.42
C LYS A 170 -3.16 4.64 -21.20
N ILE A 171 -3.52 4.94 -22.44
CA ILE A 171 -4.01 3.95 -23.38
C ILE A 171 -2.78 3.14 -23.77
N ILE A 172 -2.59 1.99 -23.12
CA ILE A 172 -1.59 1.03 -23.54
C ILE A 172 -2.24 0.27 -24.69
N GLU A 173 -1.98 0.71 -25.90
CA GLU A 173 -2.30 -0.06 -27.11
C GLU A 173 -1.37 -1.26 -27.13
N LEU A 174 -1.83 -2.34 -26.52
CA LEU A 174 -1.22 -3.63 -26.71
C LEU A 174 -1.36 -3.99 -28.19
N PRO A 175 -0.30 -4.49 -28.84
CA PRO A 175 -0.42 -4.94 -30.21
C PRO A 175 -1.48 -6.06 -30.28
N PRO A 176 -2.19 -6.19 -31.41
CA PRO A 176 -3.29 -7.13 -31.53
C PRO A 176 -2.84 -8.54 -31.13
N VAL A 177 -3.75 -9.30 -30.51
CA VAL A 177 -3.46 -10.68 -30.09
C VAL A 177 -3.02 -11.47 -31.32
N GLY A 178 -1.78 -11.97 -31.33
CA GLY A 178 -1.15 -12.63 -32.47
C GLY A 178 -0.05 -11.84 -33.16
N ALA A 179 0.10 -10.54 -32.86
CA ALA A 179 1.33 -9.82 -33.15
C ALA A 179 2.44 -10.45 -32.30
N GLY A 180 3.28 -11.26 -32.94
CA GLY A 180 4.39 -11.93 -32.28
C GLY A 180 5.28 -10.96 -31.49
N GLN A 181 6.04 -11.50 -30.54
CA GLN A 181 7.00 -10.73 -29.76
C GLN A 181 7.87 -9.88 -30.70
N ALA A 182 8.04 -8.60 -30.38
CA ALA A 182 8.88 -7.70 -31.18
C ALA A 182 10.30 -8.29 -31.28
N VAL A 183 10.78 -8.51 -32.50
CA VAL A 183 12.11 -9.03 -32.77
C VAL A 183 13.11 -7.90 -32.57
N VAL A 184 14.01 -8.07 -31.61
CA VAL A 184 15.05 -7.09 -31.27
C VAL A 184 16.39 -7.67 -31.72
N PHE A 185 17.12 -6.92 -32.54
CA PHE A 185 18.49 -7.25 -32.93
C PHE A 185 19.45 -6.58 -31.96
N ASN A 186 20.45 -7.33 -31.49
CA ASN A 186 21.54 -6.74 -30.72
C ASN A 186 22.57 -6.12 -31.68
N ASP A 187 23.40 -5.21 -31.17
CA ASP A 187 24.41 -4.52 -31.99
C ASP A 187 25.34 -5.50 -32.74
N ALA A 188 25.70 -6.62 -32.11
CA ALA A 188 26.50 -7.67 -32.72
C ALA A 188 25.80 -8.37 -33.90
N ASP A 189 24.48 -8.52 -33.85
CA ASP A 189 23.69 -9.13 -34.94
C ASP A 189 23.61 -8.18 -36.13
N ILE A 190 23.49 -6.88 -35.86
CA ILE A 190 23.48 -5.81 -36.87
C ILE A 190 24.86 -5.73 -37.55
N GLU A 191 25.95 -5.79 -36.80
CA GLU A 191 27.31 -5.82 -37.36
C GLU A 191 27.55 -7.05 -38.25
N ARG A 192 27.05 -8.23 -37.85
CA ARG A 192 27.13 -9.44 -38.67
C ARG A 192 26.31 -9.31 -39.94
N LEU A 193 25.08 -8.82 -39.83
CA LEU A 193 24.20 -8.62 -40.97
C LEU A 193 24.79 -7.60 -41.96
N THR A 194 25.38 -6.52 -41.46
CA THR A 194 26.02 -5.48 -42.30
C THR A 194 27.20 -6.03 -43.11
N LYS A 195 27.93 -7.02 -42.56
CA LYS A 195 29.03 -7.70 -43.28
C LYS A 195 28.54 -8.68 -44.34
N ILE A 196 27.35 -9.26 -44.16
CA ILE A 196 26.77 -10.23 -45.09
C ILE A 196 25.99 -9.50 -46.19
N ASP A 197 25.08 -8.61 -45.79
CA ASP A 197 24.25 -7.82 -46.68
C ASP A 197 23.93 -6.43 -46.05
N PRO A 198 24.59 -5.36 -46.52
CA PRO A 198 24.36 -4.02 -46.01
C PRO A 198 23.00 -3.44 -46.39
N GLU A 199 22.35 -3.90 -47.47
CA GLU A 199 21.05 -3.41 -47.92
C GLU A 199 19.92 -3.93 -47.01
N ILE A 200 20.02 -5.19 -46.57
CA ILE A 200 19.09 -5.77 -45.60
C ILE A 200 19.26 -5.12 -44.22
N ALA A 201 20.50 -4.83 -43.80
CA ALA A 201 20.76 -4.12 -42.55
C ALA A 201 20.13 -2.71 -42.54
N ALA A 202 20.20 -1.99 -43.66
CA ALA A 202 19.60 -0.65 -43.80
C ALA A 202 18.06 -0.68 -43.82
N SER A 203 17.45 -1.72 -44.40
CA SER A 203 15.99 -1.86 -44.51
C SER A 203 15.32 -2.53 -43.29
N LEU A 204 16.10 -2.95 -42.31
CA LEU A 204 15.65 -3.69 -41.12
C LEU A 204 14.57 -2.94 -40.32
N GLY A 205 14.61 -1.61 -40.29
CA GLY A 205 13.63 -0.76 -39.62
C GLY A 205 12.25 -0.72 -40.28
N THR A 206 12.15 -1.06 -41.56
CA THR A 206 10.91 -1.04 -42.35
C THR A 206 10.29 -2.43 -42.57
N LEU A 207 11.06 -3.49 -42.34
CA LEU A 207 10.58 -4.86 -42.53
C LEU A 207 9.52 -5.26 -41.49
N PRO A 208 8.53 -6.11 -41.85
CA PRO A 208 7.59 -6.66 -40.89
C PRO A 208 8.29 -7.61 -39.90
N ASN A 209 7.71 -7.77 -38.71
CA ASN A 209 8.31 -8.56 -37.62
C ASN A 209 8.59 -10.02 -38.01
N ASP A 210 7.75 -10.64 -38.85
CA ASP A 210 7.96 -12.02 -39.30
C ASP A 210 9.21 -12.17 -40.17
N THR A 211 9.47 -11.19 -41.04
CA THR A 211 10.68 -11.17 -41.88
C THR A 211 11.92 -10.93 -41.04
N ARG A 212 11.83 -10.00 -40.07
CA ARG A 212 12.90 -9.76 -39.09
C ARG A 212 13.26 -11.03 -38.32
N ARG A 213 12.26 -11.81 -37.90
CA ARG A 213 12.48 -13.08 -37.21
C ARG A 213 13.25 -14.07 -38.07
N ARG A 214 12.83 -14.26 -39.32
CA ARG A 214 13.53 -15.16 -40.27
C ARG A 214 14.98 -14.76 -40.50
N ILE A 215 15.26 -13.46 -40.62
CA ILE A 215 16.63 -12.95 -40.78
C ILE A 215 17.46 -13.26 -39.53
N LEU A 216 16.89 -13.08 -38.34
CA LEU A 216 17.55 -13.38 -37.09
C LEU A 216 17.81 -14.90 -36.93
N ASP A 217 16.84 -15.75 -37.27
CA ASP A 217 16.99 -17.21 -37.27
C ASP A 217 18.10 -17.66 -38.24
N LEU A 218 18.16 -17.06 -39.44
CA LEU A 218 19.23 -17.31 -40.42
C LEU A 218 20.62 -16.84 -39.93
N LEU A 219 20.70 -15.70 -39.24
CA LEU A 219 21.95 -15.18 -38.68
C LEU A 219 22.50 -16.05 -37.54
N HIS A 220 21.61 -16.66 -36.74
CA HIS A 220 22.00 -17.56 -35.65
C HIS A 220 22.20 -19.01 -36.10
N GLY A 221 21.86 -19.33 -37.36
CA GLY A 221 22.09 -20.64 -37.95
C GLY A 221 21.08 -21.72 -37.54
N ASP A 222 19.97 -21.33 -36.93
CA ASP A 222 18.95 -22.26 -36.47
C ASP A 222 17.92 -22.51 -37.60
N THR A 223 18.26 -23.36 -38.56
CA THR A 223 17.24 -23.99 -39.42
C THR A 223 16.52 -25.08 -38.64
N THR A 224 15.71 -24.70 -37.66
CA THR A 224 14.71 -25.60 -37.07
C THR A 224 13.35 -25.31 -37.69
N THR A 225 12.97 -26.17 -38.63
CA THR A 225 11.58 -26.40 -39.03
C THR A 225 10.74 -26.75 -37.82
N ASP A 226 9.59 -26.07 -37.71
CA ASP A 226 8.35 -26.51 -37.06
C ASP A 226 8.52 -27.36 -35.78
N THR A 227 8.46 -26.70 -34.63
CA THR A 227 8.06 -27.37 -33.40
C THR A 227 7.22 -26.42 -32.57
N THR A 228 5.92 -26.70 -32.54
CA THR A 228 4.96 -26.22 -31.55
C THR A 228 5.38 -26.74 -30.17
N GLU A 229 6.41 -26.15 -29.55
CA GLU A 229 6.68 -26.36 -28.13
C GLU A 229 5.82 -25.40 -27.32
N GLU A 230 4.91 -25.97 -26.52
CA GLU A 230 4.19 -25.25 -25.47
C GLU A 230 5.17 -24.48 -24.57
N PRO A 231 4.86 -23.23 -24.18
CA PRO A 231 5.76 -22.41 -23.39
C PRO A 231 5.94 -23.03 -22.00
N LYS A 232 7.11 -23.64 -21.76
CA LYS A 232 7.54 -23.98 -20.40
C LYS A 232 7.51 -22.70 -19.55
N PRO A 233 6.94 -22.73 -18.34
CA PRO A 233 6.82 -21.55 -17.49
C PRO A 233 8.20 -20.96 -17.27
N SER A 234 8.38 -19.70 -17.67
CA SER A 234 9.64 -18.99 -17.48
C SER A 234 10.01 -19.12 -16.01
N LYS A 235 11.11 -19.82 -15.72
CA LYS A 235 11.73 -19.76 -14.41
C LYS A 235 12.20 -18.31 -14.29
N ARG A 236 11.41 -17.51 -13.57
CA ARG A 236 11.77 -16.16 -13.10
C ARG A 236 13.26 -16.16 -12.85
N ALA A 237 14.01 -15.42 -13.66
CA ALA A 237 15.42 -15.23 -13.43
C ALA A 237 15.54 -14.73 -11.99
N LYS A 238 16.07 -15.58 -11.09
CA LYS A 238 16.41 -15.15 -9.74
C LYS A 238 17.41 -14.04 -9.95
N GLY A 239 16.94 -12.80 -9.77
CA GLY A 239 17.74 -11.60 -9.99
C GLY A 239 19.08 -11.80 -9.30
N LYS A 240 20.16 -11.61 -10.06
CA LYS A 240 21.54 -11.76 -9.62
C LYS A 240 21.65 -11.09 -8.25
N GLY A 241 21.76 -11.91 -7.20
CA GLY A 241 21.70 -11.43 -5.82
C GLY A 241 22.74 -10.34 -5.65
N TRP A 242 22.35 -9.24 -5.00
CA TRP A 242 23.28 -8.14 -4.73
C TRP A 242 24.58 -8.68 -4.14
N THR A 243 25.70 -8.37 -4.79
CA THR A 243 27.02 -8.75 -4.29
C THR A 243 27.24 -8.13 -2.91
N PRO A 244 28.03 -8.78 -2.02
CA PRO A 244 28.31 -8.27 -0.68
C PRO A 244 28.86 -6.83 -0.70
N GLU A 245 29.65 -6.48 -1.71
CA GLU A 245 30.18 -5.13 -1.92
C GLU A 245 29.09 -4.10 -2.20
N ARG A 246 28.11 -4.42 -3.06
CA ARG A 246 26.98 -3.51 -3.33
C ARG A 246 26.13 -3.27 -2.09
N ARG A 247 25.93 -4.28 -1.25
CA ARG A 247 25.20 -4.14 0.02
C ARG A 247 25.94 -3.23 1.01
N ARG A 248 27.27 -3.35 1.10
CA ARG A 248 28.09 -2.45 1.94
C ARG A 248 28.06 -1.01 1.42
N ALA A 249 28.23 -0.80 0.11
CA ALA A 249 28.18 0.53 -0.48
C ALA A 249 26.81 1.23 -0.28
N GLN A 250 25.71 0.49 -0.36
CA GLN A 250 24.38 1.04 -0.08
C GLN A 250 24.16 1.33 1.41
N SER A 251 24.65 0.47 2.30
CA SER A 251 24.51 0.72 3.74
C SER A 251 25.30 1.95 4.19
N GLU A 252 26.48 2.19 3.62
CA GLU A 252 27.24 3.43 3.86
C GLU A 252 26.53 4.66 3.29
N ARG A 253 25.99 4.58 2.08
CA ARG A 253 25.16 5.65 1.50
C ARG A 253 23.97 6.00 2.41
N MET A 254 23.28 5.01 2.96
CA MET A 254 22.16 5.24 3.88
C MET A 254 22.63 5.89 5.20
N LYS A 255 23.75 5.43 5.77
CA LYS A 255 24.34 6.05 6.97
C LYS A 255 24.71 7.52 6.74
N THR A 256 25.32 7.84 5.60
CA THR A 256 25.64 9.24 5.26
C THR A 256 24.41 10.10 5.09
N ARG A 257 23.31 9.54 4.57
CA ARG A 257 22.04 10.27 4.40
C ARG A 257 21.38 10.57 5.74
N HIS A 258 21.38 9.59 6.65
CA HIS A 258 20.87 9.80 8.01
C HIS A 258 21.71 10.79 8.82
N ALA A 259 23.04 10.72 8.72
CA ALA A 259 23.92 11.70 9.38
C ALA A 259 23.69 13.12 8.85
N LYS A 260 23.47 13.27 7.53
CA LYS A 260 23.16 14.57 6.92
C LYS A 260 21.79 15.11 7.33
N GLN A 261 20.81 14.23 7.54
CA GLN A 261 19.47 14.60 8.01
C GLN A 261 19.43 14.91 9.52
N ALA A 262 20.33 14.32 10.31
CA ALA A 262 20.47 14.60 11.74
C ALA A 262 21.28 15.87 12.05
N GLY A 263 22.07 16.36 11.09
CA GLY A 263 22.88 17.57 11.22
C GLY A 263 22.28 18.83 10.59
N ASP A 264 21.06 18.78 10.07
CA ASP A 264 20.41 19.94 9.45
C ASP A 264 19.67 20.78 10.51
N PRO A 265 20.12 22.01 10.83
CA PRO A 265 19.53 22.84 11.89
C PRO A 265 18.12 23.37 11.56
N ARG A 266 17.53 23.03 10.42
CA ARG A 266 16.18 23.45 10.00
C ARG A 266 15.03 22.61 10.57
N THR A 267 15.31 21.57 11.36
CA THR A 267 14.29 20.70 11.97
C THR A 267 13.90 21.09 13.41
N VAL A 268 14.41 22.21 13.93
CA VAL A 268 14.04 22.71 15.26
C VAL A 268 13.32 24.07 15.15
N GLY A 269 11.99 24.03 15.30
CA GLY A 269 11.20 25.12 15.90
C GLY A 269 10.80 26.29 15.00
N GLU A 270 9.67 26.16 14.31
CA GLU A 270 8.78 27.30 14.02
C GLU A 270 7.49 27.08 14.82
N SER A 271 7.53 27.40 16.11
CA SER A 271 6.33 27.59 16.93
C SER A 271 5.79 28.99 16.66
N TYR A 272 4.64 29.04 16.00
CA TYR A 272 3.83 30.23 15.78
C TYR A 272 3.49 30.88 17.13
N VAL A 273 3.88 32.15 17.33
CA VAL A 273 3.39 33.02 18.40
C VAL A 273 2.30 33.89 17.76
N GLU A 274 1.05 33.70 18.19
CA GLU A 274 -0.07 34.58 17.84
C GLU A 274 -0.09 35.76 18.82
N ASP A 275 -0.03 36.98 18.27
CA ASP A 275 -0.57 38.20 18.88
C ASP A 275 -2.02 38.40 18.41
#